data_AF-A0A842YMH5-F1
#
_entry.id   AF-A0A842YMH5-F1
#
_cell.length_a   1.000
_cell.length_b   1.000
_cell.length_c   1.000
_cell.angle_alpha   90.00
_cell.angle_beta   90.00
_cell.angle_gamma   90.00
#
_symmetry.space_group_name_H-M   'P 1'
#
loop_
_entity.id
_entity.type
_entity.pdbx_description
1 polymer ?
#
loop_
_entity_poly.entity_id
_entity_poly.type
_entity_poly.pdbx_seq_one_letter_code
_entity_poly.pdbx_strand_id
1 'polypeptide(L)'
;MVIDPRFYKEQLDELGIEGLEIDPSSEEEALELLGEVEEAIRNLKRIRYNLHLDMRLIRREYLEKLKDPQVRADVKRRRALIDERDSTLGPYEGVDRIIDTLLDQLEEAAISLREYAGLEDAAGTEGW
;
A
#
# COMPACT_ATOMS: atom_id res chain seq x y z
N MET A 1 -5.10 18.87 1.93
CA MET A 1 -6.31 18.37 1.25
C MET A 1 -6.21 16.87 1.29
N VAL A 2 -7.25 16.18 1.74
CA VAL A 2 -7.29 14.71 1.78
C VAL A 2 -7.77 14.21 0.42
N ILE A 3 -7.09 13.24 -0.18
CA ILE A 3 -7.43 12.70 -1.49
C ILE A 3 -8.53 11.63 -1.33
N ASP A 4 -9.54 11.64 -2.21
CA ASP A 4 -10.61 10.64 -2.22
C ASP A 4 -10.03 9.22 -2.40
N PRO A 5 -10.46 8.22 -1.61
CA PRO A 5 -9.93 6.86 -1.69
C PRO A 5 -10.08 6.23 -3.07
N ARG A 6 -11.05 6.67 -3.89
CA ARG A 6 -11.21 6.21 -5.28
C ARG A 6 -10.03 6.59 -6.16
N PHE A 7 -9.41 7.75 -5.92
CA PHE A 7 -8.24 8.17 -6.69
C PHE A 7 -7.06 7.23 -6.46
N TYR A 8 -6.85 6.78 -5.21
CA TYR A 8 -5.82 5.79 -4.94
C TYR A 8 -6.11 4.47 -5.65
N LYS A 9 -7.37 4.06 -5.74
CA LYS A 9 -7.75 2.86 -6.50
C LYS A 9 -7.47 3.03 -7.99
N GLU A 10 -7.83 4.16 -8.58
CA GLU A 10 -7.51 4.50 -9.98
C GLU A 10 -5.99 4.46 -10.22
N GLN A 11 -5.19 5.00 -9.30
CA GLN A 11 -3.73 4.92 -9.39
C GLN A 11 -3.21 3.49 -9.36
N LEU A 12 -3.84 2.56 -8.64
CA LEU A 12 -3.45 1.15 -8.64
C LEU A 12 -3.80 0.49 -9.98
N ASP A 13 -5.00 0.74 -10.49
CA ASP A 13 -5.45 0.22 -11.78
C ASP A 13 -4.53 0.70 -12.93
N GLU A 14 -4.06 1.95 -12.86
CA GLU A 14 -3.12 2.56 -13.81
C GLU A 14 -1.70 1.95 -13.78
N LEU A 15 -1.31 1.25 -12.71
CA LEU A 15 0.00 0.57 -12.67
C LEU A 15 0.04 -0.66 -13.60
N GLY A 16 -1.11 -1.17 -14.03
CA GLY A 16 -1.17 -2.30 -14.97
C GLY A 16 -0.68 -3.62 -14.39
N ILE A 17 -0.58 -3.75 -13.06
CA ILE A 17 -0.02 -4.95 -12.39
C ILE A 17 -0.82 -6.22 -12.73
N GLU A 18 -2.14 -6.13 -12.89
CA GLU A 18 -2.98 -7.29 -13.27
C GLU A 18 -2.63 -7.86 -14.66
N GLY A 19 -1.96 -7.09 -15.53
CA GLY A 19 -1.55 -7.53 -16.86
C GLY A 19 -0.12 -8.05 -16.95
N LEU A 20 0.63 -8.07 -15.83
CA LEU A 20 2.04 -8.39 -15.82
C LEU A 20 2.25 -9.92 -15.74
N GLU A 21 2.77 -10.51 -16.81
CA GLU A 21 3.05 -11.95 -16.91
C GLU A 21 4.50 -12.24 -16.49
N ILE A 22 4.67 -13.06 -15.43
CA ILE A 22 5.97 -13.46 -14.92
C ILE A 22 6.29 -14.88 -15.43
N ASP A 23 6.82 -14.97 -16.65
CA ASP A 23 7.28 -16.24 -17.23
C ASP A 23 8.49 -16.00 -18.16
N PRO A 24 9.69 -15.70 -17.61
CA PRO A 24 10.86 -15.43 -18.42
C PRO A 24 11.36 -16.69 -19.15
N SER A 25 11.66 -16.54 -20.43
CA SER A 25 12.27 -17.58 -21.27
C SER A 25 13.79 -17.42 -21.41
N SER A 26 14.36 -16.31 -20.93
CA SER A 26 15.79 -16.00 -20.96
C SER A 26 16.21 -15.12 -19.79
N GLU A 27 17.52 -15.11 -19.49
CA GLU A 27 18.12 -14.25 -18.47
C GLU A 27 17.86 -12.76 -18.78
N GLU A 28 17.97 -12.36 -20.04
CA GLU A 28 17.72 -10.99 -20.49
C GLU A 28 16.27 -10.57 -20.21
N GLU A 29 15.30 -11.42 -20.58
CA GLU A 29 13.88 -11.20 -20.31
C GLU A 29 13.58 -11.17 -18.80
N ALA A 30 14.24 -12.02 -18.00
CA ALA A 30 14.10 -12.01 -16.55
C ALA A 30 14.56 -10.69 -15.93
N LEU A 31 15.65 -10.10 -16.45
CA LEU A 31 16.15 -8.80 -15.99
C LEU A 31 15.24 -7.64 -16.40
N GLU A 32 14.64 -7.70 -17.59
CA GLU A 32 13.66 -6.70 -18.04
C GLU A 32 12.41 -6.74 -17.16
N LEU A 33 11.81 -7.92 -16.98
CA LEU A 33 10.67 -8.12 -16.09
C LEU A 33 10.99 -7.72 -14.64
N LEU A 34 12.20 -8.00 -14.16
CA LEU A 34 12.63 -7.59 -12.83
C LEU A 34 12.61 -6.06 -12.68
N GLY A 35 13.06 -5.35 -13.70
CA GLY A 35 13.02 -3.88 -13.74
C GLY A 35 11.59 -3.33 -13.63
N GLU A 36 10.65 -3.92 -14.37
CA GLU A 36 9.23 -3.55 -14.34
C GLU A 36 8.59 -3.83 -12.98
N VAL A 37 8.84 -5.02 -12.42
CA VAL A 37 8.36 -5.42 -11.09
C VAL A 37 8.89 -4.47 -10.01
N GLU A 38 10.19 -4.16 -10.03
CA GLU A 38 10.77 -3.23 -9.06
C GLU A 38 10.22 -1.81 -9.20
N GLU A 39 9.91 -1.37 -10.41
CA GLU A 39 9.25 -0.09 -10.64
C GLU A 39 7.83 -0.07 -10.07
N ALA A 40 7.05 -1.13 -10.30
CA ALA A 40 5.72 -1.28 -9.72
C ALA A 40 5.78 -1.25 -8.19
N ILE A 41 6.71 -1.97 -7.56
CA ILE A 41 6.93 -1.95 -6.10
C ILE A 41 7.23 -0.53 -5.59
N ARG A 42 8.13 0.20 -6.27
CA ARG A 42 8.44 1.59 -5.89
C ARG A 42 7.22 2.49 -5.97
N ASN A 43 6.42 2.35 -7.02
CA ASN A 43 5.19 3.12 -7.21
C ASN A 43 4.14 2.77 -6.14
N LEU A 44 3.92 1.50 -5.84
CA LEU A 44 3.02 1.05 -4.77
C LEU A 44 3.44 1.61 -3.40
N LYS A 45 4.73 1.55 -3.05
CA LYS A 45 5.26 2.11 -1.79
C LYS A 45 4.99 3.63 -1.69
N ARG A 46 5.10 4.36 -2.80
CA ARG A 46 4.78 5.80 -2.86
C ARG A 46 3.27 6.04 -2.68
N ILE A 47 2.42 5.27 -3.34
CA ILE A 47 0.96 5.36 -3.20
C ILE A 47 0.55 5.08 -1.75
N ARG A 48 1.07 3.98 -1.16
CA ARG A 48 0.80 3.61 0.24
C ARG A 48 1.19 4.71 1.22
N TYR A 49 2.35 5.33 1.01
CA TYR A 49 2.79 6.44 1.84
C TYR A 49 1.79 7.61 1.83
N ASN A 50 1.31 8.01 0.65
CA ASN A 50 0.33 9.08 0.49
C ASN A 50 -1.02 8.71 1.12
N LEU A 51 -1.51 7.49 0.87
CA LEU A 51 -2.72 6.95 1.49
C LEU A 51 -2.66 7.05 3.02
N HIS A 52 -1.55 6.61 3.62
CA HIS A 52 -1.36 6.69 5.06
C HIS A 52 -1.22 8.13 5.59
N LEU A 53 -0.66 9.06 4.82
CA LEU A 53 -0.68 10.48 5.19
C LEU A 53 -2.13 10.98 5.31
N ASP A 54 -2.96 10.67 4.33
CA ASP A 54 -4.37 11.06 4.33
C ASP A 54 -5.17 10.44 5.48
N MET A 55 -4.99 9.14 5.71
CA MET A 55 -5.59 8.47 6.87
C MET A 55 -5.16 9.11 8.20
N ARG A 56 -3.89 9.52 8.33
CA ARG A 56 -3.39 10.23 9.52
C ARG A 56 -4.04 11.60 9.67
N LEU A 57 -4.25 12.33 8.58
CA LEU A 57 -4.94 13.61 8.59
C LEU A 57 -6.39 13.47 9.06
N ILE A 58 -7.12 12.48 8.51
CA ILE A 58 -8.49 12.14 8.94
C ILE A 58 -8.52 11.82 10.44
N ARG A 59 -7.66 10.89 10.89
CA ARG A 59 -7.57 10.52 12.31
C ARG A 59 -7.32 11.72 13.20
N ARG A 60 -6.42 12.63 12.80
CA ARG A 60 -6.12 13.86 13.55
C ARG A 60 -7.34 14.77 13.64
N GLU A 61 -8.09 14.96 12.55
CA GLU A 61 -9.29 15.79 12.56
C GLU A 61 -10.34 15.26 13.56
N TYR A 62 -10.61 13.96 13.55
CA TYR A 62 -11.54 13.36 14.51
C TYR A 62 -11.01 13.41 15.95
N LEU A 63 -9.70 13.27 16.16
CA LEU A 63 -9.11 13.46 17.49
C LEU A 63 -9.32 14.89 18.01
N GLU A 64 -9.22 15.92 17.16
CA GLU A 64 -9.55 17.29 17.56
C GLU A 64 -11.03 17.45 17.91
N LYS A 65 -11.95 16.89 17.10
CA LYS A 65 -13.40 16.88 17.42
C LYS A 65 -13.69 16.21 18.76
N LEU A 66 -12.98 15.12 19.08
CA LEU A 66 -13.13 14.37 20.34
C LEU A 66 -12.52 15.09 21.56
N LYS A 67 -11.71 16.13 21.36
CA LYS A 67 -11.19 16.94 22.48
C LYS A 67 -12.20 17.96 23.01
N ASP A 68 -13.23 18.30 22.24
CA ASP A 68 -14.28 19.23 22.67
C ASP A 68 -14.91 18.75 24.00
N PRO A 69 -14.90 19.57 25.07
CA PRO A 69 -15.51 19.23 26.36
C PRO A 69 -16.99 18.81 26.26
N GLN A 70 -17.76 19.40 25.34
CA GLN A 70 -19.16 19.05 25.13
C GLN A 70 -19.31 17.64 24.53
N VAL A 71 -18.39 17.26 23.65
CA VAL A 71 -18.32 15.90 23.09
C VAL A 71 -17.83 14.91 24.14
N ARG A 72 -16.86 15.29 24.98
CA ARG A 72 -16.33 14.41 26.03
C ARG A 72 -17.36 14.05 27.10
N ALA A 73 -18.19 15.02 27.48
CA ALA A 73 -19.27 14.82 28.45
C ALA A 73 -20.43 13.98 27.89
N ASP A 74 -20.60 13.91 26.57
CA ASP A 74 -21.68 13.17 25.90
C ASP A 74 -21.16 11.87 25.26
N VAL A 75 -21.39 10.76 25.94
CA VAL A 75 -20.98 9.42 25.49
C VAL A 75 -21.57 9.06 24.13
N LYS A 76 -22.82 9.44 23.85
CA LYS A 76 -23.51 9.10 22.60
C LYS A 76 -22.89 9.88 21.45
N ARG A 77 -22.67 11.18 21.63
CA ARG A 77 -22.02 12.03 20.62
C ARG A 77 -20.58 11.59 20.34
N ARG A 78 -19.84 11.22 21.39
CA ARG A 78 -18.50 10.66 21.26
C ARG A 78 -18.49 9.37 20.44
N ARG A 79 -19.44 8.46 20.71
CA ARG A 79 -19.54 7.19 19.98
C ARG A 79 -19.86 7.41 18.51
N ALA A 80 -20.81 8.29 18.21
CA ALA A 80 -21.16 8.64 16.83
C ALA A 80 -19.97 9.16 16.02
N LEU A 81 -19.11 10.01 16.61
CA LEU A 81 -17.90 10.50 15.94
C LEU A 81 -16.86 9.41 15.67
N ILE A 82 -16.77 8.40 16.56
CA ILE A 82 -15.90 7.25 16.34
C ILE A 82 -16.43 6.39 15.19
N ASP A 83 -17.73 6.09 15.20
CA ASP A 83 -18.36 5.29 14.15
C ASP A 83 -18.26 6.01 12.78
N GLU A 84 -18.43 7.34 12.74
CA GLU A 84 -18.26 8.17 11.54
C GLU A 84 -16.81 8.14 11.03
N ARG A 85 -15.83 8.27 11.93
CA ARG A 85 -14.40 8.16 11.58
C ARG A 85 -14.10 6.79 10.97
N ASP A 86 -14.58 5.72 11.58
CA ASP A 86 -14.30 4.36 11.14
C ASP A 86 -14.95 4.10 9.77
N SER A 87 -16.18 4.58 9.55
CA SER A 87 -16.82 4.56 8.23
C SER A 87 -16.04 5.37 7.18
N THR A 88 -15.41 6.47 7.58
CA THR A 88 -14.62 7.33 6.68
C THR A 88 -13.27 6.69 6.32
N LEU A 89 -12.63 6.00 7.26
CA LEU A 89 -11.36 5.31 7.06
C LEU A 89 -11.50 3.98 6.32
N GLY A 90 -12.64 3.29 6.46
CA GLY A 90 -12.86 1.96 5.90
C GLY A 90 -12.48 1.80 4.41
N PRO A 91 -12.85 2.73 3.51
CA PRO A 91 -12.41 2.67 2.11
C PRO A 91 -10.90 2.77 1.93
N TYR A 92 -10.20 3.61 2.72
CA TYR A 92 -8.74 3.72 2.68
C TYR A 92 -8.09 2.43 3.15
N GLU A 93 -8.61 1.83 4.23
CA GLU A 93 -8.16 0.52 4.74
C GLU A 93 -8.45 -0.61 3.75
N GLY A 94 -9.45 -0.45 2.88
CA GLY A 94 -9.68 -1.32 1.73
C GLY A 94 -8.56 -1.24 0.70
N VAL A 95 -8.19 -0.03 0.29
CA VAL A 95 -7.09 0.21 -0.66
C VAL A 95 -5.75 -0.24 -0.09
N ASP A 96 -5.48 0.04 1.19
CA ASP A 96 -4.24 -0.35 1.88
C ASP A 96 -4.00 -1.87 1.80
N ARG A 97 -5.04 -2.67 2.05
CA ARG A 97 -4.96 -4.14 1.95
C ARG A 97 -4.70 -4.64 0.54
N ILE A 98 -5.23 -3.94 -0.48
CA ILE A 98 -4.93 -4.27 -1.89
C ILE A 98 -3.46 -3.99 -2.16
N ILE A 99 -2.95 -2.83 -1.73
CA ILE A 99 -1.53 -2.49 -1.90
C ILE A 99 -0.62 -3.51 -1.22
N ASP A 100 -0.93 -3.92 0.00
CA ASP A 100 -0.14 -4.93 0.71
C ASP A 100 -0.12 -6.26 -0.04
N THR A 101 -1.28 -6.71 -0.54
CA THR A 101 -1.36 -7.95 -1.34
C THR A 101 -0.52 -7.87 -2.62
N LEU A 102 -0.59 -6.74 -3.33
CA LEU A 102 0.19 -6.52 -4.55
C LEU A 102 1.69 -6.43 -4.26
N LEU A 103 2.08 -5.79 -3.15
CA LEU A 103 3.47 -5.72 -2.73
C LEU A 103 4.03 -7.11 -2.42
N ASP A 104 3.30 -7.93 -1.66
CA ASP A 104 3.73 -9.29 -1.34
C ASP A 104 3.96 -10.12 -2.62
N GLN A 105 3.00 -10.08 -3.56
CA GLN A 105 3.10 -10.79 -4.85
C GLN A 105 4.28 -10.33 -5.71
N LEU A 106 4.49 -9.02 -5.81
CA LEU A 106 5.58 -8.46 -6.62
C LEU A 106 6.94 -8.68 -5.97
N GLU A 107 7.03 -8.63 -4.64
CA GLU A 107 8.27 -8.93 -3.92
C GLU A 107 8.66 -10.41 -4.09
N GLU A 108 7.70 -11.34 -4.05
CA GLU A 108 7.92 -12.75 -4.40
C GLU A 108 8.37 -12.92 -5.86
N ALA A 109 7.69 -12.26 -6.81
CA ALA A 109 8.06 -12.31 -8.22
C ALA A 109 9.48 -11.77 -8.47
N ALA A 110 9.85 -10.67 -7.82
CA ALA A 110 11.20 -10.10 -7.91
C ALA A 110 12.27 -11.08 -7.42
N ILE A 111 12.00 -11.81 -6.34
CA ILE A 111 12.91 -12.86 -5.84
C ILE A 111 13.08 -13.95 -6.90
N SER A 112 11.98 -14.49 -7.44
CA SER A 112 12.04 -15.55 -8.46
C SER A 112 12.76 -15.10 -9.74
N LEU A 113 12.57 -13.85 -10.17
CA LEU A 113 13.26 -13.29 -11.34
C LEU A 113 14.76 -13.11 -11.11
N ARG A 114 15.17 -12.69 -9.91
CA ARG A 114 16.59 -12.59 -9.54
C ARG A 114 17.27 -13.96 -9.51
N GLU A 115 16.60 -14.95 -8.93
CA GLU A 115 17.08 -16.34 -8.94
C GLU A 115 17.24 -16.87 -10.37
N TYR A 116 16.24 -16.64 -11.22
CA TYR A 116 16.29 -17.02 -12.63
C TYR A 116 17.45 -16.36 -13.37
N ALA A 117 17.66 -15.06 -13.14
CA ALA A 117 18.72 -14.28 -13.76
C ALA A 117 20.13 -14.58 -13.18
N GLY A 118 20.26 -15.51 -12.23
CA GLY A 118 21.54 -15.84 -11.60
C GLY A 118 22.10 -14.71 -10.73
N LEU A 119 21.26 -13.78 -10.30
CA LEU A 119 21.60 -12.63 -9.46
C LEU A 119 21.51 -12.94 -7.95
N GLU A 120 21.71 -14.18 -7.54
CA GLU A 120 21.75 -14.51 -6.11
C GLU A 120 22.82 -13.65 -5.41
N ASP A 121 22.38 -12.70 -4.60
CA ASP A 121 23.21 -12.13 -3.57
C ASP A 121 23.60 -13.29 -2.63
N ALA A 122 24.91 -13.44 -2.40
CA ALA A 122 25.50 -14.28 -1.36
C ALA A 122 25.12 -13.82 0.07
N ALA A 123 23.88 -13.40 0.31
CA ALA A 123 23.36 -12.86 1.56
C ALA A 123 22.63 -13.92 2.41
N GLY A 124 22.84 -15.21 2.12
CA GLY A 124 22.33 -16.34 2.93
C GLY A 124 23.41 -17.16 3.65
N THR A 125 24.69 -16.94 3.35
CA THR A 125 25.79 -17.71 3.94
C THR A 125 26.96 -16.79 4.30
N GLU A 126 26.81 -16.01 5.36
CA GLU A 126 27.87 -15.65 6.33
C GLU A 126 27.37 -14.57 7.29
N GLY A 127 27.28 -14.91 8.59
CA GLY A 127 27.32 -13.88 9.65
C GLY A 127 26.44 -14.07 10.87
N TRP A 128 26.89 -14.97 11.77
CA TRP A 128 26.59 -15.10 13.22
C TRP A 128 25.29 -15.79 13.66
#